data_AF-A0A9X2UKX6-F1
#
_entry.id   AF-A0A9X2UKX6-F1
#
_cell.length_a   1.000
_cell.length_b   1.000
_cell.length_c   1.000
_cell.angle_alpha   90.00
_cell.angle_beta   90.00
_cell.angle_gamma   90.00
#
_symmetry.space_group_name_H-M   'P 1'
#
loop_
_entity.id
_entity.type
_entity.pdbx_description
1 polymer ?
#
loop_
_entity_poly.entity_id
_entity_poly.type
_entity_poly.pdbx_seq_one_letter_code
_entity_poly.pdbx_strand_id
1 'polypeptide(L)'
;MPPFDPDNFTTRLLAESLFYDIEYGLVGSVSLVDVEAERELYLASFMPDDGTYLVEEATAWEDEPTLDEDTDVAYALAVDSDVHGRYEVPEAAAQSLLELARGHDLLPSVTVLFEDEEL
;
A
#
# COMPACT_ATOMS: atom_id res chain seq x y z
N MET A 1 -11.36 -28.07 13.56
CA MET A 1 -10.60 -26.96 12.96
C MET A 1 -11.46 -25.71 13.10
N PRO A 2 -10.87 -24.54 13.41
CA PRO A 2 -11.62 -23.29 13.40
C PRO A 2 -12.20 -23.04 11.99
N PRO A 3 -13.35 -22.33 11.87
CA PRO A 3 -13.90 -21.93 10.58
C PRO A 3 -12.94 -20.97 9.88
N PHE A 4 -13.00 -20.93 8.55
CA PHE A 4 -12.28 -19.93 7.76
C PHE A 4 -12.79 -18.53 8.11
N ASP A 5 -11.85 -17.62 8.35
CA ASP A 5 -12.10 -16.22 8.67
C ASP A 5 -11.46 -15.35 7.57
N PRO A 6 -12.27 -14.78 6.64
CA PRO A 6 -11.74 -13.98 5.55
C PRO A 6 -11.05 -12.71 6.04
N ASP A 7 -11.52 -12.12 7.14
CA ASP A 7 -10.95 -10.90 7.69
C ASP A 7 -9.55 -11.19 8.22
N ASN A 8 -9.42 -12.25 9.02
CA ASN A 8 -8.13 -12.66 9.53
C ASN A 8 -7.17 -13.05 8.40
N PHE A 9 -7.65 -13.76 7.38
CA PHE A 9 -6.86 -14.14 6.22
C PHE A 9 -6.35 -12.90 5.46
N THR A 10 -7.23 -11.94 5.17
CA THR A 10 -6.88 -10.72 4.45
C THR A 10 -5.93 -9.84 5.25
N THR A 11 -6.18 -9.62 6.56
CA THR A 11 -5.27 -8.85 7.42
C THR A 11 -3.87 -9.49 7.45
N ARG A 12 -3.78 -10.82 7.48
CA ARG A 12 -2.49 -11.52 7.41
C ARG A 12 -1.78 -11.31 6.08
N LEU A 13 -2.50 -11.42 4.97
CA LEU A 13 -1.94 -11.20 3.63
C LEU A 13 -1.41 -9.77 3.47
N LEU A 14 -2.18 -8.78 3.93
CA LEU A 14 -1.76 -7.37 3.91
C LEU A 14 -0.53 -7.14 4.79
N ALA A 15 -0.51 -7.69 6.00
CA ALA A 15 0.63 -7.57 6.91
C ALA A 15 1.91 -8.20 6.33
N GLU A 16 1.80 -9.37 5.68
CA GLU A 16 2.94 -10.04 5.04
C GLU A 16 3.41 -9.32 3.76
N SER A 17 2.55 -8.49 3.15
CA SER A 17 2.90 -7.68 1.98
C SER A 17 3.69 -6.42 2.34
N LEU A 18 3.60 -5.95 3.59
CA LEU A 18 4.38 -4.82 4.13
C LEU A 18 5.73 -5.30 4.66
N PHE A 19 6.55 -5.92 3.81
CA PHE A 19 7.87 -6.42 4.21
C PHE A 19 8.98 -5.41 3.90
N TYR A 20 10.12 -5.59 4.56
CA TYR A 20 11.37 -4.93 4.20
C TYR A 20 12.49 -5.96 4.14
N ASP A 21 13.17 -6.02 3.00
CA ASP A 21 14.36 -6.85 2.79
C ASP A 21 15.59 -5.96 2.68
N ILE A 22 16.37 -5.91 3.77
CA ILE A 22 17.59 -5.12 3.87
C ILE A 22 18.72 -5.64 2.97
N GLU A 23 18.72 -6.92 2.59
CA GLU A 23 19.76 -7.48 1.72
C GLU A 23 19.65 -6.91 0.31
N TYR A 24 18.43 -6.66 -0.14
CA TYR A 24 18.10 -6.22 -1.49
C TYR A 24 17.53 -4.78 -1.55
N GLY A 25 17.41 -4.09 -0.43
CA GLY A 25 16.79 -2.76 -0.36
C GLY A 25 15.34 -2.76 -0.85
N LEU A 26 14.57 -3.83 -0.59
CA LEU A 26 13.20 -3.98 -1.11
C LEU A 26 12.18 -3.63 -0.03
N VAL A 27 11.24 -2.76 -0.39
CA VAL A 27 10.08 -2.44 0.45
C VAL A 27 8.82 -2.95 -0.25
N GLY A 28 8.10 -3.85 0.41
CA GLY A 28 6.75 -4.21 0.02
C GLY A 28 5.78 -3.10 0.41
N SER A 29 4.96 -2.66 -0.54
CA SER A 29 3.97 -1.61 -0.38
C SER A 29 2.59 -2.08 -0.81
N VAL A 30 1.56 -1.50 -0.19
CA VAL A 30 0.17 -1.76 -0.52
C VAL A 30 -0.53 -0.44 -0.81
N SER A 31 -1.04 -0.29 -2.03
CA SER A 31 -1.89 0.80 -2.47
C SER A 31 -3.37 0.41 -2.33
N LEU A 32 -4.22 1.34 -1.91
CA LEU A 32 -5.67 1.21 -1.98
C LEU A 32 -6.20 2.12 -3.09
N VAL A 33 -6.81 1.50 -4.10
CA VAL A 33 -7.18 2.15 -5.35
C VAL A 33 -8.69 2.39 -5.41
N ASP A 34 -9.07 3.62 -5.71
CA ASP A 34 -10.41 3.98 -6.12
C ASP A 34 -10.55 3.71 -7.62
N VAL A 35 -11.34 2.69 -7.95
CA VAL A 35 -11.53 2.25 -9.34
C VAL A 35 -12.43 3.21 -10.12
N GLU A 36 -13.34 3.91 -9.45
CA GLU A 36 -14.22 4.87 -10.12
C GLU A 36 -13.47 6.15 -10.48
N ALA A 37 -12.55 6.57 -9.62
CA ALA A 37 -11.69 7.72 -9.86
C ALA A 37 -10.34 7.39 -10.51
N GLU A 38 -10.08 6.11 -10.78
CA GLU A 38 -8.87 5.57 -11.40
C GLU A 38 -7.57 6.09 -10.74
N ARG A 39 -7.52 6.06 -9.40
CA ARG A 39 -6.40 6.62 -8.63
C ARG A 39 -6.15 5.94 -7.29
N GLU A 40 -4.92 5.99 -6.83
CA GLU A 40 -4.53 5.54 -5.48
C GLU A 40 -5.02 6.53 -4.42
N LEU A 41 -5.77 6.08 -3.41
CA LEU A 41 -6.18 6.94 -2.29
C LEU A 41 -5.30 6.79 -1.05
N TYR A 42 -4.79 5.59 -0.81
CA TYR A 42 -3.90 5.33 0.32
C TYR A 42 -2.72 4.49 -0.11
N LEU A 43 -1.57 4.77 0.49
CA LEU A 43 -0.36 3.97 0.34
C LEU A 43 0.10 3.53 1.73
N ALA A 44 0.52 2.27 1.84
CA ALA A 44 1.17 1.77 3.04
C ALA A 44 2.49 1.10 2.72
N SER A 45 3.48 1.37 3.56
CA SER A 45 4.85 0.87 3.41
C SER A 45 5.55 0.80 4.76
N PHE A 46 6.70 0.14 4.79
CA PHE A 46 7.61 0.17 5.92
C PHE A 46 8.62 1.31 5.76
N MET A 47 8.88 2.05 6.84
CA MET A 47 9.90 3.11 6.92
C MET A 47 11.17 2.58 7.60
N PRO A 48 12.25 2.34 6.85
CA PRO A 48 13.48 1.77 7.40
C PRO A 48 14.16 2.66 8.44
N ASP A 49 14.09 3.98 8.27
CA ASP A 49 14.76 4.96 9.13
C ASP A 49 14.36 4.88 10.61
N ASP A 50 13.10 4.55 10.86
CA ASP A 50 12.52 4.57 12.20
C ASP A 50 11.79 3.27 12.58
N GLY A 51 11.76 2.29 11.67
CA GLY A 51 11.22 0.96 11.91
C GLY A 51 9.71 0.90 12.07
N THR A 52 8.99 1.88 11.50
CA THR A 52 7.52 1.93 11.60
C THR A 52 6.83 1.68 10.27
N TYR A 53 5.55 1.36 10.33
CA TYR A 53 4.68 1.25 9.17
C TYR A 53 3.90 2.55 9.02
N LEU A 54 3.93 3.14 7.83
CA LEU A 54 3.12 4.31 7.51
C LEU A 54 1.93 3.89 6.68
N VAL A 55 0.81 4.57 6.93
CA VAL A 55 -0.31 4.66 6.01
C VAL A 55 -0.47 6.13 5.69
N GLU A 56 -0.45 6.45 4.41
CA GLU A 56 -0.50 7.80 3.87
C GLU A 56 -1.75 7.95 3.02
N GLU A 57 -2.35 9.14 3.05
CA GLU A 57 -3.52 9.51 2.26
C GLU A 57 -3.09 10.45 1.15
N ALA A 58 -3.40 10.10 -0.10
CA ALA A 58 -3.03 10.89 -1.26
C ALA A 58 -3.77 12.23 -1.25
N THR A 59 -3.02 13.33 -1.43
CA THR A 59 -3.56 14.70 -1.53
C THR A 59 -3.43 15.27 -2.94
N ALA A 60 -2.51 14.72 -3.74
CA ALA A 60 -2.35 15.02 -5.16
C ALA A 60 -1.93 13.76 -5.94
N TRP A 61 -2.26 13.76 -7.24
CA TRP A 61 -2.02 12.63 -8.14
C TRP A 61 -1.25 13.07 -9.38
N GLU A 62 -0.58 12.11 -10.01
CA GLU A 62 -0.06 12.27 -11.37
C GLU A 62 -1.20 12.57 -12.36
N ASP A 63 -0.82 13.06 -13.54
CA ASP A 63 -1.74 13.12 -14.67
C ASP A 63 -2.19 11.69 -15.05
N GLU A 64 -3.31 11.58 -15.76
CA GLU A 64 -3.89 10.30 -16.19
C GLU A 64 -2.82 9.42 -16.87
N PRO A 65 -2.61 8.17 -16.39
CA PRO A 65 -1.50 7.36 -16.85
C PRO A 65 -1.66 7.04 -18.34
N THR A 66 -0.65 7.34 -19.14
CA THR A 66 -0.53 6.77 -20.47
C THR A 66 0.01 5.37 -20.34
N LEU A 67 -0.84 4.36 -20.56
CA LEU A 67 -0.42 2.96 -20.62
C LEU A 67 0.37 2.74 -21.90
N ASP A 68 1.67 2.59 -21.78
CA ASP A 68 2.57 2.21 -22.87
C ASP A 68 2.53 0.68 -23.07
N GLU A 69 2.26 -0.08 -22.01
CA GLU A 69 2.13 -1.55 -22.01
C GLU A 69 0.84 -2.01 -21.33
N ASP A 70 0.30 -3.16 -21.76
CA ASP A 70 -0.88 -3.80 -21.14
C ASP A 70 -0.63 -4.21 -19.66
N THR A 71 0.63 -4.15 -19.20
CA THR A 71 1.05 -4.42 -17.82
C THR A 71 1.16 -3.18 -16.96
N ASP A 72 1.00 -1.98 -17.54
CA ASP A 72 1.08 -0.74 -16.79
C ASP A 72 -0.07 -0.60 -15.80
N VAL A 73 0.23 0.06 -14.70
CA VAL A 73 -0.70 0.25 -13.59
C VAL A 73 -1.77 1.25 -14.04
N ALA A 74 -2.99 0.77 -14.25
CA ALA A 74 -4.12 1.56 -14.76
C ALA A 74 -4.78 2.47 -13.70
N TYR A 75 -3.98 3.18 -12.91
CA TYR A 75 -4.45 4.21 -11.99
C TYR A 75 -3.38 5.27 -11.76
N ALA A 76 -3.81 6.52 -11.54
CA ALA A 76 -2.90 7.62 -11.20
C ALA A 76 -2.30 7.42 -9.79
N LEU A 77 -0.97 7.50 -9.70
CA LEU A 77 -0.22 7.38 -8.45
C LEU A 77 -0.25 8.69 -7.65
N ALA A 78 -0.13 8.59 -6.33
CA ALA A 78 0.00 9.77 -5.49
C ALA A 78 1.38 10.45 -5.70
N VAL A 79 1.38 11.78 -5.84
CA VAL A 79 2.61 12.60 -5.87
C VAL A 79 2.80 13.44 -4.62
N ASP A 80 1.75 13.55 -3.81
CA ASP A 80 1.76 14.23 -2.52
C ASP A 80 0.79 13.50 -1.59
N SER A 81 1.12 13.48 -0.31
CA SER A 81 0.39 12.71 0.69
C SER A 81 0.50 13.33 2.08
N ASP A 82 -0.52 13.08 2.89
CA ASP A 82 -0.49 13.35 4.33
C ASP A 82 -0.42 12.02 5.09
N VAL A 83 0.26 12.02 6.25
CA VAL A 83 0.29 10.84 7.12
C VAL A 83 -1.10 10.61 7.71
N HIS A 84 -1.76 9.53 7.27
CA HIS A 84 -3.03 9.07 7.83
C HIS A 84 -2.79 8.36 9.17
N GLY A 85 -1.76 7.51 9.24
CA GLY A 85 -1.47 6.70 10.40
C GLY A 85 -0.04 6.18 10.45
N ARG A 86 0.41 5.86 11.66
CA ARG A 86 1.73 5.32 11.94
C ARG A 86 1.65 4.20 12.96
N TYR A 87 2.28 3.07 12.66
CA TYR A 87 2.07 1.82 13.40
C TYR A 87 3.40 1.13 13.70
N GLU A 88 3.47 0.45 14.84
CA GLU A 88 4.67 -0.28 15.28
C GLU A 88 4.74 -1.72 14.76
N VAL A 89 3.59 -2.27 14.34
CA VAL A 89 3.47 -3.67 13.88
C VAL A 89 2.66 -3.74 12.59
N PRO A 90 3.00 -4.65 11.66
CA PRO A 90 2.36 -4.72 10.35
C PRO A 90 0.89 -5.10 10.46
N GLU A 91 0.50 -5.92 11.45
CA GLU A 91 -0.91 -6.27 11.66
C GLU A 91 -1.79 -5.06 11.99
N ALA A 92 -1.24 -4.03 12.65
CA ALA A 92 -2.00 -2.82 12.96
C ALA A 92 -2.19 -1.93 11.72
N ALA A 93 -1.16 -1.79 10.89
CA ALA A 93 -1.26 -1.11 9.59
C ALA A 93 -2.23 -1.86 8.65
N ALA A 94 -2.12 -3.19 8.57
CA ALA A 94 -3.00 -4.04 7.79
C ALA A 94 -4.47 -3.96 8.21
N GLN A 95 -4.74 -3.88 9.52
CA GLN A 95 -6.08 -3.67 10.03
C GLN A 95 -6.64 -2.31 9.58
N SER A 96 -5.82 -1.25 9.65
CA SER A 96 -6.21 0.08 9.17
C SER A 96 -6.52 0.08 7.67
N LEU A 97 -5.68 -0.58 6.86
CA LEU A 97 -5.90 -0.74 5.43
C LEU A 97 -7.21 -1.47 5.12
N LEU A 98 -7.51 -2.55 5.84
CA LEU A 98 -8.75 -3.30 5.66
C LEU A 98 -9.99 -2.45 6.01
N GLU A 99 -9.89 -1.61 7.04
CA GLU A 99 -10.95 -0.68 7.44
C GLU A 99 -11.16 0.43 6.39
N LEU A 100 -10.07 1.02 5.88
CA LEU A 100 -10.12 2.02 4.81
C LEU A 100 -10.70 1.45 3.52
N ALA A 101 -10.22 0.27 3.09
CA ALA A 101 -10.71 -0.40 1.89
C ALA A 101 -12.22 -0.67 1.98
N ARG A 102 -12.74 -1.07 3.15
CA ARG A 102 -14.18 -1.24 3.37
C ARG A 102 -14.96 0.06 3.41
N GLY A 103 -14.39 1.09 4.04
CA GLY A 103 -15.03 2.39 4.20
C GLY A 103 -15.24 3.11 2.87
N HIS A 104 -14.35 2.86 1.91
CA HIS A 104 -14.26 3.58 0.65
C HIS A 104 -14.44 2.69 -0.60
N ASP A 105 -14.70 1.40 -0.44
CA ASP A 105 -14.85 0.40 -1.52
C ASP A 105 -13.61 0.30 -2.45
N LEU A 106 -12.42 0.26 -1.83
CA LEU A 106 -11.14 0.31 -2.54
C LEU A 106 -10.57 -1.08 -2.84
N LEU A 107 -9.85 -1.19 -3.95
CA LEU A 107 -9.09 -2.39 -4.31
C LEU A 107 -7.65 -2.32 -3.80
N PRO A 108 -7.11 -3.41 -3.22
CA PRO A 108 -5.69 -3.46 -2.90
C PRO A 108 -4.85 -3.72 -4.16
N SER A 109 -3.71 -3.05 -4.25
CA SER A 109 -2.63 -3.32 -5.22
C SER A 109 -1.32 -3.44 -4.46
N VAL A 110 -0.52 -4.46 -4.77
CA VAL A 110 0.76 -4.72 -4.07
C VAL A 110 1.90 -4.44 -5.03
N THR A 111 2.83 -3.60 -4.59
CA THR A 111 3.99 -3.18 -5.37
C THR A 111 5.26 -3.35 -4.55
N VAL A 112 6.34 -3.78 -5.19
CA VAL A 112 7.68 -3.81 -4.57
C VAL A 112 8.42 -2.55 -5.01
N LEU A 113 8.80 -1.74 -4.05
CA LEU A 113 9.64 -0.58 -4.23
C LEU A 113 11.09 -0.96 -3.96
N PHE A 114 11.99 -0.38 -4.74
CA PHE A 114 13.43 -0.56 -4.59
C PHE A 114 13.99 0.72 -3.97
N GLU A 115 14.77 0.61 -2.90
CA GLU A 115 15.63 1.71 -2.47
C GLU A 115 16.60 1.95 -3.63
N ASP A 116 16.48 3.09 -4.32
CA ASP A 116 17.41 3.46 -5.39
C ASP A 116 18.85 3.41 -4.84
N GLU A 117 19.67 2.47 -5.34
CA GLU A 117 21.11 2.60 -5.25
C GLU A 117 21.46 3.89 -6.01
N GLU A 118 21.78 4.98 -5.29
CA GLU A 118 22.30 6.21 -5.90
C GLU A 118 23.37 5.84 -6.96
N LEU A 119 23.05 6.08 -8.25
CA LEU A 119 23.99 5.98 -9.36
C LEU A 119 25.03 7.12 -9.33
#